data_AF-A0A835RGT2-F1
#
_entry.id   AF-A0A835RGT2-F1
#
_cell.length_a   1.000
_cell.length_b   1.000
_cell.length_c   1.000
_cell.angle_alpha   90.00
_cell.angle_beta   90.00
_cell.angle_gamma   90.00
#
_symmetry.space_group_name_H-M   'P 1'
#
loop_
_entity.id
_entity.type
_entity.pdbx_description
1 polymer ?
#
loop_
_entity_poly.entity_id
_entity_poly.type
_entity_poly.pdbx_seq_one_letter_code
_entity_poly.pdbx_strand_id
1 'polypeptide(L)'
;MEAVASGCVESTAARPRPKTKIVCTLGPASRSVEMIANLLRAGMNVARFNFSHGSHAYHQETLDNLHAAMESTGILCAVMLDTKGPEIRTGFLKDGKPIHLQKGQQITITTDYSIKGDENLISMSYKKLAHDVKPGASFCVLMVRSRSRFFPVTRRRAWSVADVKTLPRLERGRMSISLGS
;
A
#
# COMPACT_ATOMS: atom_id res chain seq x y z
N MET A 1 26.55 -46.60 23.50
CA MET A 1 26.71 -46.28 24.93
C MET A 1 27.16 -44.83 25.01
N GLU A 2 26.36 -44.05 25.72
CA GLU A 2 26.43 -42.64 26.14
C GLU A 2 27.62 -41.74 25.76
N ALA A 3 27.30 -40.49 25.42
CA ALA A 3 27.57 -39.36 26.32
C ALA A 3 26.63 -38.18 26.00
N VAL A 4 25.68 -37.91 26.89
CA VAL A 4 24.85 -36.69 26.87
C VAL A 4 25.63 -35.62 27.63
N ALA A 5 26.14 -34.60 26.93
CA ALA A 5 26.70 -33.43 27.57
C ALA A 5 25.57 -32.44 27.90
N SER A 6 25.19 -32.40 29.17
CA SER A 6 24.33 -31.38 29.77
C SER A 6 24.97 -30.00 29.60
N GLY A 7 24.36 -29.15 28.77
CA GLY A 7 24.76 -27.76 28.61
C GLY A 7 24.00 -26.88 29.59
N CYS A 8 24.60 -26.55 30.73
CA CYS A 8 24.18 -25.41 31.54
C CYS A 8 24.35 -24.13 30.71
N VAL A 9 23.25 -23.48 30.33
CA VAL A 9 23.31 -22.15 29.71
C VAL A 9 23.28 -21.10 30.81
N GLU A 10 24.44 -20.76 31.35
CA GLU A 10 24.62 -19.55 32.16
C GLU A 10 24.48 -18.32 31.25
N SER A 11 23.33 -17.66 31.37
CA SER A 11 22.95 -16.49 30.56
C SER A 11 23.49 -15.20 31.17
N THR A 12 24.75 -14.88 30.92
CA THR A 12 25.33 -13.54 31.16
C THR A 12 26.10 -12.98 29.96
N ALA A 13 25.77 -13.43 28.73
CA ALA A 13 26.28 -12.80 27.52
C ALA A 13 25.29 -11.74 27.02
N ALA A 14 25.71 -10.47 27.00
CA ALA A 14 24.96 -9.38 26.36
C ALA A 14 24.63 -9.79 24.92
N ARG A 15 23.34 -10.06 24.65
CA ARG A 15 22.88 -10.44 23.32
C ARG A 15 23.41 -9.43 22.29
N PRO A 16 24.06 -9.89 21.21
CA PRO A 16 24.55 -8.98 20.18
C PRO A 16 23.38 -8.14 19.69
N ARG A 17 23.53 -6.81 19.75
CA ARG A 17 22.46 -5.90 19.31
C ARG A 17 22.19 -6.21 17.84
N PRO A 18 20.96 -6.61 17.47
CA PRO A 18 20.64 -6.88 16.08
C PRO A 18 20.91 -5.60 15.27
N LYS A 19 21.69 -5.75 14.19
CA LYS A 19 22.03 -4.65 13.29
C LYS A 19 20.79 -4.18 12.52
N THR A 20 19.84 -5.09 12.29
CA THR A 20 18.57 -4.83 11.61
C THR A 20 17.53 -4.29 12.60
N LYS A 21 16.88 -3.18 12.23
CA LYS A 21 15.76 -2.61 12.99
C LYS A 21 14.44 -3.16 12.48
N ILE A 22 13.53 -3.49 13.39
CA ILE A 22 12.21 -4.02 13.06
C ILE A 22 11.20 -2.87 13.03
N VAL A 23 10.55 -2.70 11.88
CA VAL A 23 9.47 -1.74 11.65
C VAL A 23 8.14 -2.50 11.63
N CYS A 24 7.21 -2.13 12.50
CA CYS A 24 5.87 -2.73 12.56
C CYS A 24 4.81 -1.69 12.23
N THR A 25 3.86 -2.02 11.35
CA THR A 25 2.73 -1.15 11.06
C THR A 25 1.65 -1.36 12.11
N LEU A 26 1.26 -0.30 12.81
CA LEU A 26 0.18 -0.37 13.80
C LEU A 26 -1.17 -0.21 13.11
N GLY A 27 -2.05 -1.18 13.34
CA GLY A 27 -3.41 -1.20 12.79
C GLY A 27 -4.45 -1.61 13.84
N PRO A 28 -5.71 -1.85 13.43
CA PRO A 28 -6.81 -2.11 14.35
C PRO A 28 -6.58 -3.31 15.28
N ALA A 29 -5.86 -4.33 14.80
CA ALA A 29 -5.56 -5.54 15.56
C ALA A 29 -4.39 -5.37 16.55
N SER A 30 -3.57 -4.33 16.39
CA SER A 30 -2.29 -4.18 17.10
C SER A 30 -2.16 -2.87 17.87
N ARG A 31 -3.28 -2.17 18.11
CA ARG A 31 -3.30 -0.83 18.72
C ARG A 31 -3.52 -0.83 20.24
N SER A 32 -3.86 -1.98 20.83
CA SER A 32 -4.03 -2.06 22.29
C SER A 32 -2.68 -1.96 22.99
N VAL A 33 -2.67 -1.33 24.16
CA VAL A 33 -1.44 -1.13 24.96
C VAL A 33 -0.74 -2.46 25.23
N GLU A 34 -1.49 -3.50 25.57
CA GLU A 34 -0.96 -4.84 25.84
C GLU A 34 -0.26 -5.45 24.61
N MET A 35 -0.89 -5.34 23.44
CA MET A 35 -0.31 -5.87 22.21
C MET A 35 0.94 -5.09 21.81
N ILE A 36 0.92 -3.76 21.94
CA ILE A 36 2.09 -2.92 21.68
C ILE A 36 3.22 -3.28 22.64
N ALA A 37 2.94 -3.47 23.93
CA ALA A 37 3.94 -3.89 24.91
C ALA A 37 4.55 -5.25 24.55
N ASN A 38 3.74 -6.19 24.06
CA ASN A 38 4.22 -7.48 23.55
C ASN A 38 5.10 -7.31 22.31
N LEU A 39 4.75 -6.41 21.38
CA LEU A 39 5.57 -6.09 20.21
C LEU A 39 6.90 -5.44 20.59
N LEU A 40 6.91 -4.54 21.57
CA LEU A 40 8.13 -3.93 22.10
C LEU A 40 9.06 -4.99 22.70
N ARG A 41 8.53 -5.89 23.54
CA ARG A 41 9.29 -7.01 24.13
C ARG A 41 9.78 -8.00 23.07
N ALA A 42 9.01 -8.20 22.00
CA ALA A 42 9.40 -9.02 20.86
C ALA A 42 10.51 -8.40 19.99
N GLY A 43 10.81 -7.10 20.16
CA GLY A 43 11.91 -6.41 19.49
C GLY A 43 11.51 -5.35 18.45
N MET A 44 10.27 -4.87 18.47
CA MET A 44 9.85 -3.74 17.63
C MET A 44 10.69 -2.49 17.95
N ASN A 45 11.27 -1.87 16.92
CA ASN A 45 12.07 -0.65 17.08
C ASN A 45 11.38 0.60 16.54
N VAL A 46 10.55 0.45 15.51
CA VAL A 46 9.85 1.56 14.87
C VAL A 46 8.38 1.21 14.68
N ALA A 47 7.49 2.07 15.16
CA ALA A 47 6.06 2.01 14.91
C ALA A 47 5.71 2.83 13.66
N ARG A 48 5.20 2.17 12.62
CA ARG A 48 4.75 2.79 11.37
C ARG A 48 3.24 3.10 11.42
N PHE A 49 2.89 4.36 11.20
CA PHE A 49 1.52 4.86 11.09
C PHE A 49 1.19 5.12 9.63
N ASN A 50 0.28 4.36 9.05
CA ASN A 50 -0.13 4.54 7.66
C ASN A 50 -1.31 5.52 7.56
N PHE A 51 -1.06 6.76 7.11
CA PHE A 51 -2.09 7.80 6.96
C PHE A 51 -2.95 7.64 5.70
N SER A 52 -2.73 6.58 4.91
CA SER A 52 -3.62 6.26 3.77
C SER A 52 -5.03 5.90 4.24
N HIS A 53 -5.15 5.41 5.49
CA HIS A 53 -6.39 4.97 6.11
C HIS A 53 -6.42 5.35 7.59
N GLY A 54 -7.54 5.90 8.06
CA GLY A 54 -7.72 6.31 9.45
C GLY A 54 -8.01 7.80 9.59
N SER A 55 -8.67 8.18 10.69
CA SER A 55 -8.86 9.58 11.06
C SER A 55 -7.67 10.06 11.91
N HIS A 56 -7.51 11.38 12.04
CA HIS A 56 -6.51 11.95 12.96
C HIS A 56 -6.69 11.44 14.40
N ALA A 57 -7.95 11.35 14.87
CA ALA A 57 -8.26 10.82 16.19
C ALA A 57 -7.81 9.35 16.37
N TYR A 58 -7.97 8.52 15.33
CA TYR A 58 -7.52 7.14 15.35
C TYR A 58 -5.99 7.01 15.50
N HIS A 59 -5.24 7.86 14.80
CA HIS A 59 -3.78 7.86 14.91
C HIS A 59 -3.31 8.45 16.24
N GLN A 60 -4.02 9.44 16.79
CA GLN A 60 -3.72 10.01 18.10
C GLN A 60 -3.89 8.96 19.20
N GLU A 61 -5.02 8.26 19.24
CA GLU A 61 -5.27 7.18 20.20
C GLU A 61 -4.16 6.10 20.15
N THR A 62 -3.72 5.76 18.93
CA THR A 62 -2.66 4.77 18.73
C THR A 62 -1.30 5.27 19.23
N LEU A 63 -1.02 6.57 19.11
CA LEU A 63 0.18 7.20 19.65
C LEU A 63 0.16 7.24 21.18
N ASP A 64 -0.96 7.59 21.77
CA ASP A 64 -1.14 7.62 23.23
C ASP A 64 -0.96 6.23 23.83
N ASN A 65 -1.52 5.19 23.18
CA ASN A 65 -1.33 3.80 23.56
C ASN A 65 0.13 3.34 23.43
N LEU A 66 0.85 3.83 22.41
CA LEU A 66 2.27 3.54 22.23
C LEU A 66 3.10 4.15 23.36
N HIS A 67 2.83 5.40 23.77
CA HIS A 67 3.49 6.03 24.90
C HIS A 67 3.23 5.27 26.21
N ALA A 68 1.99 4.89 26.49
CA ALA A 68 1.66 4.07 27.68
C ALA A 68 2.38 2.70 27.66
N ALA A 69 2.50 2.08 26.49
CA ALA A 69 3.26 0.83 26.33
C ALA A 69 4.77 1.03 26.52
N MET A 70 5.32 2.16 26.08
CA MET A 70 6.73 2.51 26.27
C MET A 70 7.04 2.78 27.76
N GLU A 71 6.17 3.50 28.47
CA GLU A 71 6.30 3.74 29.90
C GLU A 71 6.25 2.45 30.71
N SER A 72 5.31 1.55 30.39
CA SER A 72 5.16 0.27 31.10
C SER A 72 6.27 -0.75 30.81
N THR A 73 6.93 -0.67 29.66
CA THR A 73 8.01 -1.61 29.29
C THR A 73 9.41 -1.05 29.51
N GLY A 74 9.57 0.27 29.58
CA GLY A 74 10.86 0.95 29.60
C GLY A 74 11.63 0.85 28.28
N ILE A 75 10.99 0.41 27.18
CA ILE A 75 11.61 0.22 25.88
C ILE A 75 11.26 1.40 24.97
N LEU A 76 12.29 2.07 24.44
CA LEU A 76 12.11 3.16 23.49
C LEU A 76 11.75 2.66 22.09
N CYS A 77 10.76 3.30 21.46
CA CYS A 77 10.33 3.04 20.10
C CYS A 77 10.31 4.35 19.29
N ALA A 78 10.81 4.32 18.06
CA ALA A 78 10.69 5.46 17.15
C ALA A 78 9.31 5.44 16.46
N VAL A 79 8.78 6.61 16.15
CA VAL A 79 7.52 6.76 15.41
C VAL A 79 7.83 7.17 13.98
N MET A 80 7.26 6.45 13.01
CA MET A 80 7.37 6.75 11.59
C MET A 80 5.98 7.00 11.01
N LEU A 81 5.80 8.19 10.44
CA LEU A 81 4.56 8.58 9.78
C LEU A 81 4.69 8.34 8.28
N ASP A 82 3.85 7.46 7.74
CA ASP A 82 3.79 7.17 6.32
C ASP A 82 2.64 7.99 5.70
N THR A 83 3.03 9.07 5.03
CA THR A 83 2.11 9.96 4.35
C THR A 83 1.56 9.27 3.10
N LYS A 84 0.27 9.45 2.85
CA LYS A 84 -0.33 9.05 1.59
C LYS A 84 0.39 9.73 0.42
N GLY A 85 1.07 8.95 -0.42
CA GLY A 85 1.68 9.44 -1.64
C GLY A 85 0.64 9.96 -2.65
N PRO A 86 1.08 10.56 -3.78
CA PRO A 86 0.18 10.96 -4.87
C PRO A 86 -0.42 9.72 -5.55
N GLU A 87 -1.40 9.11 -4.89
CA GLU A 87 -2.13 7.98 -5.43
C GLU A 87 -3.01 8.44 -6.58
N ILE A 88 -2.67 8.02 -7.79
CA ILE A 88 -3.52 8.18 -8.96
C ILE A 88 -4.64 7.14 -8.85
N ARG A 89 -5.88 7.61 -8.79
CA ARG A 89 -7.07 6.76 -8.68
C ARG A 89 -7.90 6.81 -9.95
N THR A 90 -8.59 5.72 -10.25
CA THR A 90 -9.64 5.71 -11.28
C THR A 90 -10.93 6.32 -10.73
N GLY A 91 -11.72 6.92 -11.63
CA GLY A 91 -13.06 7.39 -11.34
C GLY A 91 -14.07 6.25 -11.23
N PHE A 92 -15.34 6.61 -11.07
CA PHE A 92 -16.41 5.62 -10.92
C PHE A 92 -16.82 5.02 -12.26
N LEU A 93 -17.17 3.73 -12.22
CA LEU A 93 -17.70 3.01 -13.37
C LEU A 93 -19.18 3.28 -13.55
N LYS A 94 -19.65 3.27 -14.80
CA LYS A 94 -21.06 3.32 -15.16
C LYS A 94 -21.77 2.13 -14.50
N ASP A 95 -22.88 2.43 -13.83
CA ASP A 95 -23.71 1.48 -13.07
C ASP A 95 -22.99 0.74 -11.93
N GLY A 96 -21.77 1.15 -11.55
CA GLY A 96 -20.99 0.50 -10.50
C GLY A 96 -20.71 -0.98 -10.77
N LYS A 97 -20.82 -1.42 -12.03
CA LYS A 97 -20.61 -2.81 -12.45
C LYS A 97 -19.15 -3.01 -12.89
N PRO A 98 -18.62 -4.22 -12.69
CA PRO A 98 -17.31 -4.57 -13.23
C PRO A 98 -17.36 -4.59 -14.76
N ILE A 99 -16.31 -4.10 -15.39
CA ILE A 99 -16.17 -4.01 -16.84
C ILE A 99 -15.19 -5.06 -17.34
N HIS A 100 -15.50 -5.68 -18.46
CA HIS A 100 -14.63 -6.67 -19.09
C HIS A 100 -13.87 -6.01 -20.23
N LEU A 101 -12.54 -5.99 -20.14
CA LEU A 101 -11.70 -5.38 -21.16
C LEU A 101 -11.03 -6.48 -21.99
N GLN A 102 -11.07 -6.34 -23.31
CA GLN A 102 -10.49 -7.30 -24.24
C GLN A 102 -9.02 -6.95 -24.55
N LYS A 103 -8.18 -7.96 -24.77
CA LYS A 103 -6.79 -7.74 -25.19
C LYS A 103 -6.77 -7.12 -26.57
N GLY A 104 -6.00 -6.04 -26.73
CA GLY A 104 -5.93 -5.26 -27.96
C GLY A 104 -7.05 -4.22 -28.09
N GLN A 105 -7.96 -4.12 -27.12
CA GLN A 105 -8.98 -3.08 -27.09
C GLN A 105 -8.34 -1.71 -26.82
N GLN A 106 -8.82 -0.70 -27.55
CA GLN A 106 -8.45 0.69 -27.32
C GLN A 106 -9.36 1.28 -26.24
N ILE A 107 -8.76 1.93 -25.26
CA ILE A 107 -9.47 2.64 -24.18
C ILE A 107 -8.99 4.08 -24.15
N THR A 108 -9.92 4.99 -23.92
CA THR A 108 -9.67 6.41 -23.73
C THR A 108 -9.56 6.73 -22.25
N ILE A 109 -8.52 7.43 -21.83
CA ILE A 109 -8.34 7.82 -20.44
C ILE A 109 -8.58 9.31 -20.30
N THR A 110 -9.68 9.69 -19.66
CA THR A 110 -9.95 11.10 -19.41
C THR A 110 -9.46 11.52 -18.02
N THR A 111 -9.05 12.78 -17.88
CA THR A 111 -8.81 13.40 -16.57
C THR A 111 -10.07 14.06 -16.00
N ASP A 112 -11.17 14.03 -16.77
CA ASP A 112 -12.46 14.53 -16.33
C ASP A 112 -13.17 13.54 -15.41
N TYR A 113 -13.31 13.91 -14.15
CA TYR A 113 -13.94 13.11 -13.09
C TYR A 113 -15.46 13.10 -13.13
N SER A 114 -16.08 13.98 -13.93
CA SER A 114 -17.54 14.00 -14.12
C SER A 114 -18.03 12.80 -14.94
N ILE A 115 -17.15 12.24 -15.76
CA ILE A 115 -17.47 11.15 -16.68
C ILE A 115 -17.37 9.81 -15.95
N LYS A 116 -18.48 9.07 -15.93
CA LYS A 116 -18.52 7.68 -15.45
C LYS A 116 -17.87 6.77 -16.49
N GLY A 117 -16.89 5.97 -16.06
CA GLY A 117 -16.12 5.12 -16.97
C GLY A 117 -16.91 3.94 -17.50
N ASP A 118 -16.65 3.55 -18.74
CA ASP A 118 -17.19 2.37 -19.42
C ASP A 118 -16.04 1.53 -20.03
N GLU A 119 -16.37 0.59 -20.93
CA GLU A 119 -15.38 -0.30 -21.56
C GLU A 119 -14.44 0.43 -22.51
N ASN A 120 -14.82 1.63 -22.97
CA ASN A 120 -14.08 2.41 -23.94
C ASN A 120 -13.45 3.66 -23.32
N LEU A 121 -13.89 4.09 -22.13
CA LEU A 121 -13.40 5.31 -21.49
C LEU A 121 -13.30 5.16 -19.97
N ILE A 122 -12.16 5.52 -19.38
CA ILE A 122 -11.96 5.52 -17.92
C ILE A 122 -11.49 6.90 -17.46
N SER A 123 -12.07 7.42 -16.38
CA SER A 123 -11.64 8.68 -15.75
C SER A 123 -10.52 8.45 -14.72
N MET A 124 -9.59 9.40 -14.59
CA MET A 124 -8.43 9.32 -13.71
C MET A 124 -8.14 10.62 -12.95
N SER A 125 -7.71 10.50 -11.69
CA SER A 125 -7.63 11.66 -10.77
C SER A 125 -6.46 12.58 -11.09
N TYR A 126 -5.53 12.10 -11.93
CA TYR A 126 -4.30 12.79 -12.23
C TYR A 126 -4.42 13.67 -13.45
N LYS A 127 -4.71 14.96 -13.23
CA LYS A 127 -4.90 15.97 -14.29
C LYS A 127 -3.69 16.13 -15.23
N LYS A 128 -2.48 15.88 -14.72
CA LYS A 128 -1.23 16.03 -15.49
C LYS A 128 -0.83 14.78 -16.28
N LEU A 129 -1.65 13.72 -16.27
CA LEU A 129 -1.35 12.46 -16.97
C LEU A 129 -1.02 12.67 -18.45
N ALA A 130 -1.77 13.54 -19.13
CA ALA A 130 -1.56 13.85 -20.55
C ALA A 130 -0.28 14.64 -20.82
N HIS A 131 0.35 15.24 -19.80
CA HIS A 131 1.63 15.94 -19.93
C HIS A 131 2.81 15.03 -19.58
N ASP A 132 2.65 14.20 -18.55
CA ASP A 132 3.77 13.41 -18.00
C ASP A 132 4.00 12.09 -18.76
N VAL A 133 2.96 11.52 -19.38
CA VAL A 133 3.07 10.25 -20.11
C VAL A 133 3.37 10.51 -21.59
N LYS A 134 4.58 10.25 -22.08
CA LYS A 134 4.90 10.43 -23.51
C LYS A 134 4.22 9.36 -24.39
N PRO A 135 3.93 9.63 -25.68
CA PRO A 135 3.54 8.58 -26.62
C PRO A 135 4.58 7.45 -26.63
N GLY A 136 4.14 6.19 -26.59
CA GLY A 136 5.00 5.01 -26.45
C GLY A 136 5.35 4.62 -25.01
N ALA A 137 5.17 5.50 -24.03
CA ALA A 137 5.37 5.16 -22.62
C ALA A 137 4.31 4.17 -22.15
N SER A 138 4.73 3.22 -21.32
CA SER A 138 3.84 2.21 -20.73
C SER A 138 3.65 2.50 -19.25
N PHE A 139 2.41 2.52 -18.77
CA PHE A 139 2.11 2.64 -17.35
C PHE A 139 1.19 1.53 -16.87
N CYS A 140 1.19 1.28 -15.56
CA CYS A 140 0.55 0.11 -14.99
C CYS A 140 -0.71 0.49 -14.19
N VAL A 141 -1.85 0.01 -14.67
CA VAL A 141 -3.11 0.10 -13.92
C VAL A 141 -3.19 -1.11 -13.00
N LEU A 142 -3.26 -0.89 -11.68
CA LEU A 142 -3.41 -1.98 -10.70
C LEU A 142 -4.89 -2.30 -10.56
N MET A 143 -5.29 -3.49 -10.98
CA MET A 143 -6.63 -4.01 -10.68
C MET A 143 -6.56 -4.93 -9.48
N VAL A 144 -7.37 -4.64 -8.46
CA VAL A 144 -7.50 -5.51 -7.30
C VAL A 144 -8.31 -6.74 -7.73
N ARG A 145 -7.61 -7.84 -7.99
CA ARG A 145 -8.08 -9.18 -7.64
C ARG A 145 -7.22 -9.66 -6.47
N SER A 146 -7.56 -10.79 -5.84
CA SER A 146 -6.70 -11.53 -4.89
C SER A 146 -5.25 -11.79 -5.35
N ARG A 147 -4.84 -11.36 -6.55
CA ARG A 147 -3.46 -11.18 -6.99
C ARG A 147 -3.35 -9.83 -7.69
N SER A 148 -2.56 -8.90 -7.13
CA SER A 148 -2.19 -7.62 -7.73
C SER A 148 -1.62 -7.84 -9.13
N ARG A 149 -2.40 -7.55 -10.18
CA ARG A 149 -1.93 -7.61 -11.57
C ARG A 149 -1.86 -6.20 -12.13
N PHE A 150 -0.70 -5.91 -12.71
CA PHE A 150 -0.43 -4.67 -13.41
C PHE A 150 -0.68 -4.86 -14.90
N PHE A 151 -1.37 -3.90 -15.51
CA PHE A 151 -1.65 -3.93 -16.95
C PHE A 151 -0.88 -2.79 -17.64
N PRO A 152 0.03 -3.11 -18.57
CA PRO A 152 0.76 -2.09 -19.30
C PRO A 152 -0.15 -1.44 -20.34
N VAL A 153 -0.30 -0.13 -20.22
CA VAL A 153 -1.08 0.70 -21.12
C VAL A 153 -0.15 1.64 -21.85
N THR A 154 -0.22 1.69 -23.19
CA THR A 154 0.67 2.53 -24.01
C THR A 154 -0.10 3.70 -24.65
N ARG A 155 0.38 4.94 -24.43
CA ARG A 155 -0.20 6.14 -25.07
C ARG A 155 0.16 6.17 -26.56
N ARG A 156 -0.81 6.34 -27.46
CA ARG A 156 -0.55 6.47 -28.91
C ARG A 156 -0.60 7.89 -29.48
N ARG A 157 -1.41 8.81 -28.94
CA ARG A 157 -1.55 10.18 -29.47
C ARG A 157 -1.50 11.26 -28.38
N ALA A 158 -1.43 12.52 -28.80
CA ALA A 158 -1.53 13.71 -27.92
C ALA A 158 -2.83 13.73 -27.08
N TRP A 159 -3.84 12.97 -27.50
CA TRP A 159 -5.02 12.64 -26.69
C TRP A 159 -4.92 11.21 -26.17
N SER A 160 -5.44 11.01 -24.96
CA SER A 160 -5.29 9.88 -24.05
C SER A 160 -5.85 8.53 -24.51
N VAL A 161 -5.59 8.13 -25.76
CA VAL A 161 -5.93 6.80 -26.26
C VAL A 161 -4.80 5.84 -25.90
N ALA A 162 -5.21 4.74 -25.30
CA ALA A 162 -4.39 3.80 -24.57
C ALA A 162 -4.73 2.38 -25.02
N ASP A 163 -3.74 1.61 -25.47
CA ASP A 163 -3.95 0.21 -25.86
C ASP A 163 -3.86 -0.71 -24.64
N VAL A 164 -4.85 -1.59 -24.47
CA VAL A 164 -4.81 -2.66 -23.46
C VAL A 164 -4.01 -3.85 -24.00
N LYS A 165 -2.79 -4.05 -23.50
CA LYS A 165 -1.91 -5.13 -23.97
C LYS A 165 -2.26 -6.53 -23.42
N THR A 166 -3.04 -6.62 -22.34
CA THR A 166 -3.36 -7.88 -21.63
C THR A 166 -4.77 -7.87 -21.07
N LEU A 167 -5.49 -9.01 -21.11
CA LEU A 167 -6.90 -9.18 -20.68
C LEU A 167 -7.12 -8.85 -19.19
N PRO A 168 -7.85 -7.78 -18.86
CA PRO A 168 -8.31 -7.49 -17.51
C PRO A 168 -9.83 -7.59 -17.35
N ARG A 169 -10.26 -7.90 -16.11
CA ARG A 169 -11.60 -7.58 -15.63
C ARG A 169 -11.46 -6.45 -14.63
N LEU A 170 -12.05 -5.30 -14.93
CA LEU A 170 -12.11 -4.14 -14.06
C LEU A 170 -13.21 -4.37 -13.03
N GLU A 171 -12.87 -4.53 -11.76
CA GLU A 171 -13.83 -4.74 -10.66
C GLU A 171 -14.50 -3.45 -10.15
N ARG A 172 -15.49 -3.59 -9.26
CA ARG A 172 -16.25 -2.47 -8.70
C ARG A 172 -15.34 -1.56 -7.86
N GLY A 173 -15.47 -0.24 -8.06
CA GLY A 173 -14.86 0.78 -7.18
C GLY A 173 -13.66 1.51 -7.78
N ARG A 174 -13.00 2.33 -6.95
CA ARG A 174 -11.82 3.13 -7.34
C ARG A 174 -10.56 2.28 -7.22
N MET A 175 -9.72 2.25 -8.26
CA MET A 175 -8.47 1.51 -8.30
C MET A 175 -7.27 2.45 -8.33
N SER A 176 -6.10 1.97 -7.90
CA SER A 176 -4.85 2.74 -7.92
C SER A 176 -4.02 2.42 -9.17
N ILE A 177 -3.20 3.37 -9.58
CA ILE A 177 -2.32 3.26 -10.74
C ILE A 177 -0.91 3.61 -10.30
N SER A 178 0.05 2.81 -10.73
CA SER A 178 1.48 3.07 -10.54
C SER A 178 2.09 3.39 -11.90
N LEU A 179 2.63 4.60 -12.03
CA LEU A 179 3.46 4.96 -13.18
C LEU A 179 4.84 4.32 -12.94
N GLY A 180 5.18 3.30 -13.73
CA GLY A 180 6.54 2.79 -13.79
C GLY A 180 7.32 3.63 -14.79
N SER A 181 8.49 4.13 -14.38
CA SER A 181 9.50 4.73 -15.25
C SER A 181 10.22 3.66 -16.07
#